data_AF-A0A8S9H0Z1-F1
#
_entry.id   AF-A0A8S9H0Z1-F1
#
_cell.length_a   1.000
_cell.length_b   1.000
_cell.length_c   1.000
_cell.angle_alpha   90.00
_cell.angle_beta   90.00
_cell.angle_gamma   90.00
#
_symmetry.space_group_name_H-M   'P 1'
#
loop_
_entity.id
_entity.type
_entity.pdbx_description
1 polymer ?
#
loop_
_entity_poly.entity_id
_entity_poly.type
_entity_poly.pdbx_seq_one_letter_code
_entity_poly.pdbx_strand_id
1 'polypeptide(L)'
;MELMTLKPSLALKLNVSGYSPMHLALQANHVRMVRGFIAIDSSLVSIKGRGRSTPLHHVARIGDAELLFACASSVEDLTIKCETALHIACPSSLRTQWL
;
A
#
# COMPACT_ATOMS: atom_id res chain seq x y z
N MET A 1 14.14 9.85 9.21
CA MET A 1 12.70 9.96 9.56
C MET A 1 12.57 9.63 11.03
N GLU A 2 12.18 10.60 11.86
CA GLU A 2 12.30 10.52 13.33
C GLU A 2 11.44 9.44 13.98
N LEU A 3 10.26 9.14 13.43
CA LEU A 3 9.41 8.03 13.89
C LEU A 3 10.16 6.69 13.92
N MET A 4 10.91 6.41 12.86
CA MET A 4 11.63 5.14 12.69
C MET A 4 12.87 5.04 13.55
N THR A 5 13.47 6.18 13.91
CA THR A 5 14.64 6.21 14.81
C THR A 5 14.22 6.08 16.26
N LEU A 6 13.10 6.70 16.65
CA LEU A 6 12.64 6.72 18.04
C LEU A 6 11.84 5.47 18.42
N LYS A 7 10.94 4.99 17.54
CA LYS A 7 10.05 3.88 17.87
C LYS A 7 9.57 3.13 16.61
N PRO A 8 10.44 2.31 15.97
CA PRO A 8 10.13 1.64 14.71
C PRO A 8 8.90 0.71 14.78
N SER A 9 8.60 0.15 15.95
CA SER A 9 7.40 -0.67 16.15
C SER A 9 6.09 0.07 15.90
N LEU A 10 6.06 1.42 15.96
CA LEU A 10 4.89 2.20 15.59
C LEU A 10 4.59 2.17 14.09
N ALA A 11 5.58 1.92 13.24
CA ALA A 11 5.37 1.82 11.80
C ALA A 11 4.57 0.58 11.39
N LEU A 12 4.62 -0.47 12.21
CA LEU A 12 3.84 -1.70 12.04
C LEU A 12 2.44 -1.58 12.65
N LYS A 13 2.24 -0.66 13.60
CA LYS A 13 0.99 -0.55 14.35
C LYS A 13 -0.11 0.07 13.49
N LEU A 14 -1.27 -0.57 13.48
CA LEU A 14 -2.47 -0.04 12.85
C LEU A 14 -3.19 0.91 13.82
N ASN A 15 -3.74 1.99 13.29
CA ASN A 15 -4.66 2.85 14.03
C ASN A 15 -6.05 2.20 14.17
N VAL A 16 -6.99 2.88 14.85
CA VAL A 16 -8.36 2.38 15.07
C VAL A 16 -9.14 2.12 13.78
N SER A 17 -8.76 2.74 12.68
CA SER A 17 -9.35 2.53 11.35
C SER A 17 -8.66 1.42 10.55
N GLY A 18 -7.64 0.77 11.12
CA GLY A 18 -6.90 -0.32 10.49
C GLY A 18 -5.77 0.12 9.55
N TYR A 19 -5.26 1.35 9.67
CA TYR A 19 -4.20 1.87 8.79
C TYR A 19 -2.86 2.01 9.53
N SER A 20 -1.78 1.55 8.89
CA SER A 20 -0.41 1.84 9.34
C SER A 20 0.04 3.23 8.86
N PRO A 21 1.10 3.81 9.42
CA PRO A 21 1.70 5.05 8.90
C PRO A 21 2.00 5.03 7.40
N MET A 22 2.42 3.89 6.85
CA MET A 22 2.65 3.74 5.40
C MET A 22 1.35 3.87 4.59
N HIS A 23 0.25 3.26 5.05
CA HIS A 23 -1.06 3.41 4.40
C HIS A 23 -1.52 4.87 4.39
N LEU A 24 -1.35 5.56 5.52
CA LEU A 24 -1.74 6.97 5.65
C LEU A 24 -0.87 7.87 4.74
N ALA A 25 0.44 7.62 4.66
CA ALA A 25 1.33 8.34 3.76
C ALA A 25 0.95 8.14 2.28
N LEU A 26 0.56 6.92 1.89
CA LEU A 26 0.06 6.62 0.55
C LEU A 26 -1.28 7.32 0.26
N GLN A 27 -2.22 7.30 1.21
CA GLN A 27 -3.50 8.02 1.07
C GLN A 27 -3.31 9.54 0.94
N ALA A 28 -2.32 10.10 1.61
CA ALA A 28 -1.96 11.52 1.53
C ALA A 28 -1.03 11.86 0.35
N ASN A 29 -0.69 10.89 -0.50
CA ASN A 29 0.27 11.04 -1.60
C ASN A 29 1.66 11.59 -1.16
N HIS A 30 2.09 11.26 0.06
CA HIS A 30 3.38 11.65 0.62
C HIS A 30 4.50 10.70 0.14
N VAL A 31 4.76 10.68 -1.17
CA VAL A 31 5.70 9.74 -1.84
C VAL A 31 7.10 9.73 -1.19
N ARG A 32 7.64 10.90 -0.81
CA ARG A 32 8.96 10.98 -0.16
C ARG A 32 8.99 10.24 1.18
N MET A 33 7.89 10.28 1.94
CA MET A 33 7.76 9.55 3.21
C MET A 33 7.66 8.05 2.97
N VAL A 34 6.90 7.62 1.96
CA VAL A 34 6.79 6.20 1.57
C VAL A 34 8.16 5.64 1.18
N ARG A 35 8.92 6.34 0.35
CA ARG A 35 10.29 5.93 -0.02
C ARG A 35 11.21 5.87 1.20
N GLY A 36 11.10 6.84 2.11
CA GLY A 36 11.84 6.82 3.37
C GLY A 36 11.50 5.62 4.25
N PHE A 37 10.22 5.20 4.30
CA PHE A 37 9.82 3.99 5.00
C PHE A 37 10.44 2.74 4.37
N ILE A 38 10.33 2.58 3.05
CA ILE A 38 10.86 1.42 2.31
C ILE A 38 12.39 1.32 2.45
N ALA A 39 13.09 2.46 2.40
CA ALA A 39 14.55 2.50 2.53
C ALA A 39 15.04 2.10 3.93
N ILE A 40 14.24 2.33 4.97
CA ILE A 40 14.59 1.96 6.35
C ILE A 40 14.19 0.51 6.64
N ASP A 41 13.00 0.11 6.23
CA ASP A 41 12.46 -1.24 6.44
C ASP A 41 11.52 -1.62 5.29
N SER A 42 12.00 -2.49 4.41
CA SER A 42 11.24 -2.96 3.25
C SER A 42 10.10 -3.92 3.64
N SER A 43 10.11 -4.51 4.85
CA SER A 43 9.04 -5.42 5.28
C SER A 43 7.68 -4.72 5.40
N LEU A 44 7.69 -3.40 5.59
CA LEU A 44 6.50 -2.57 5.75
C LEU A 44 5.56 -2.61 4.54
N VAL A 45 6.07 -2.93 3.35
CA VAL A 45 5.25 -3.02 2.12
C VAL A 45 4.28 -4.20 2.14
N SER A 46 4.48 -5.15 3.05
CA SER A 46 3.63 -6.33 3.23
C SER A 46 2.54 -6.17 4.30
N ILE A 47 2.52 -5.04 5.02
CA ILE A 47 1.54 -4.82 6.10
C ILE A 47 0.14 -4.82 5.53
N LYS A 48 -0.73 -5.68 6.08
CA LYS A 48 -2.15 -5.74 5.74
C LYS A 48 -2.93 -4.80 6.66
N GLY A 49 -3.40 -3.69 6.10
CA GLY A 49 -4.27 -2.74 6.78
C GLY A 49 -5.74 -3.11 6.67
N ARG A 50 -6.59 -2.07 6.65
CA ARG A 50 -8.05 -2.20 6.56
C ARG A 50 -8.46 -3.03 5.35
N GLY A 51 -9.35 -4.00 5.57
CA GLY A 51 -9.85 -4.87 4.50
C GLY A 51 -8.76 -5.76 3.88
N ARG A 52 -7.68 -6.05 4.63
CA ARG A 52 -6.48 -6.76 4.16
C ARG A 52 -5.76 -6.07 2.99
N SER A 53 -6.00 -4.77 2.80
CA SER A 53 -5.30 -4.00 1.78
C SER A 53 -3.84 -3.82 2.17
N THR A 54 -2.94 -4.07 1.24
CA THR A 54 -1.49 -3.81 1.38
C THR A 54 -1.12 -2.47 0.75
N PRO A 55 0.05 -1.88 1.08
CA PRO A 55 0.62 -0.74 0.38
C PRO A 55 0.54 -0.83 -1.15
N LEU A 56 0.79 -1.99 -1.76
CA LEU A 56 0.70 -2.18 -3.21
C LEU A 56 -0.71 -1.88 -3.76
N HIS A 57 -1.77 -2.29 -3.07
CA HIS A 57 -3.16 -1.99 -3.43
C HIS A 57 -3.43 -0.48 -3.44
N HIS A 58 -2.77 0.29 -2.57
CA HIS A 58 -2.87 1.74 -2.56
C HIS A 58 -2.06 2.38 -3.69
N VAL A 59 -0.83 1.92 -3.91
CA VAL A 59 0.05 2.42 -4.97
C VAL A 59 -0.55 2.17 -6.36
N ALA A 60 -1.21 1.02 -6.56
CA ALA A 60 -1.94 0.70 -7.79
C ALA A 60 -2.98 1.76 -8.20
N ARG A 61 -3.55 2.48 -7.23
CA ARG A 61 -4.47 3.60 -7.49
C ARG A 61 -3.74 4.91 -7.83
N ILE A 62 -2.53 5.10 -7.29
CA ILE A 62 -1.71 6.31 -7.52
C ILE A 62 -1.11 6.28 -8.93
N GLY A 63 -0.71 5.09 -9.42
CA GLY A 63 -0.10 4.93 -10.75
C GLY A 63 1.38 5.32 -10.82
N ASP A 64 2.07 5.42 -9.68
CA ASP A 64 3.52 5.67 -9.62
C ASP A 64 4.27 4.35 -9.88
N ALA A 65 4.89 4.25 -11.06
CA ALA A 65 5.59 3.05 -11.51
C ALA A 65 6.78 2.65 -10.62
N GLU A 66 7.49 3.62 -10.06
CA GLU A 66 8.64 3.33 -9.19
C GLU A 66 8.18 2.80 -7.84
N LEU A 67 7.12 3.39 -7.27
CA LEU A 67 6.52 2.86 -6.05
C LEU A 67 5.86 1.51 -6.26
N LEU A 68 5.29 1.25 -7.45
CA LEU A 68 4.72 -0.05 -7.79
C LEU A 68 5.81 -1.12 -7.71
N PHE A 69 6.97 -0.85 -8.30
CA PHE A 69 8.12 -1.74 -8.25
C PHE A 69 8.63 -1.94 -6.82
N ALA A 70 8.71 -0.86 -6.04
CA ALA A 70 9.17 -0.92 -4.66
C ALA A 70 8.24 -1.72 -3.72
N CYS A 71 6.96 -1.87 -4.07
CA CYS A 71 5.95 -2.58 -3.28
C CYS A 71 5.54 -3.94 -3.89
N ALA A 72 6.28 -4.47 -4.87
CA ALA A 72 5.85 -5.62 -5.69
C ALA A 72 5.75 -6.96 -4.94
N SER A 73 6.23 -7.08 -3.71
CA SER A 73 6.23 -8.34 -2.95
C SER A 73 4.84 -8.87 -2.59
N SER A 74 3.81 -8.03 -2.64
CA SER A 74 2.41 -8.38 -2.34
C SER A 74 1.51 -8.42 -3.58
N VAL A 75 2.05 -8.74 -4.77
CA VAL A 75 1.29 -8.71 -6.03
C VAL A 75 0.10 -9.67 -6.06
N GLU A 76 0.23 -10.83 -5.40
CA GLU A 76 -0.81 -11.86 -5.32
C GLU A 76 -1.72 -11.72 -4.09
N ASP A 77 -1.42 -10.79 -3.18
CA ASP A 77 -2.23 -10.61 -1.98
C ASP A 77 -3.63 -10.14 -2.36
N LEU A 78 -4.63 -10.76 -1.73
CA LEU A 78 -6.04 -10.43 -1.91
C LEU A 78 -6.58 -9.60 -0.74
N THR A 79 -7.38 -8.59 -1.09
CA THR A 79 -8.26 -7.92 -0.14
C THR A 79 -9.40 -8.83 0.32
N ILE A 80 -10.18 -8.40 1.30
CA ILE A 80 -11.42 -9.10 1.71
C ILE A 80 -12.49 -9.19 0.60
N LYS A 81 -12.36 -8.41 -0.47
CA LYS A 81 -13.23 -8.46 -1.65
C LYS A 81 -12.68 -9.36 -2.77
N CYS A 82 -11.62 -10.12 -2.48
CA CYS A 82 -10.89 -10.93 -3.46
C CYS A 82 -10.29 -10.10 -4.62
N GLU A 83 -9.89 -8.87 -4.34
CA GLU A 83 -9.23 -7.99 -5.32
C GLU A 83 -7.71 -8.04 -5.13
N THR A 84 -6.96 -8.16 -6.23
CA THR A 84 -5.51 -7.90 -6.26
C THR A 84 -5.24 -6.42 -6.55
N ALA A 85 -3.98 -6.00 -6.44
CA ALA A 85 -3.55 -4.66 -6.86
C ALA A 85 -3.94 -4.35 -8.33
N LEU A 86 -3.88 -5.33 -9.23
CA LEU A 86 -4.29 -5.17 -10.63
C LEU A 86 -5.80 -4.89 -10.78
N HIS A 87 -6.65 -5.55 -9.99
CA HIS A 87 -8.09 -5.27 -9.99
C HIS A 87 -8.39 -3.82 -9.56
N ILE A 88 -7.58 -3.26 -8.65
CA ILE A 88 -7.72 -1.87 -8.19
C ILE A 88 -7.20 -0.87 -9.23
N ALA A 89 -6.09 -1.18 -9.90
CA ALA A 89 -5.54 -0.34 -10.97
C ALA A 89 -6.48 -0.28 -12.19
N CYS A 90 -7.13 -1.40 -12.50
CA CYS A 90 -8.09 -1.52 -13.60
C CYS A 90 -9.45 -1.98 -13.06
N PRO A 91 -10.22 -1.09 -12.41
CA PRO A 91 -11.56 -1.43 -11.97
C PRO A 91 -12.37 -1.82 -13.20
N SER A 92 -13.17 -2.87 -13.07
CA SER A 92 -13.86 -3.61 -14.13
C SER A 92 -14.80 -2.79 -15.03
N SER A 93 -14.83 -1.47 -14.96
CA SER A 93 -15.49 -0.56 -15.91
C SER A 93 -14.98 -0.68 -17.35
N LEU A 94 -13.90 -1.44 -17.60
CA LEU A 94 -13.43 -1.81 -18.94
C LEU A 94 -13.85 -3.23 -19.38
N ARG A 95 -14.50 -4.03 -18.53
CA ARG A 95 -14.93 -5.40 -18.87
C ARG A 95 -16.36 -5.46 -19.46
N THR A 96 -17.12 -4.37 -19.39
CA THR A 96 -18.52 -4.29 -19.84
C THR A 96 -18.74 -3.49 -21.14
N GLN A 97 -17.70 -3.10 -21.87
CA GLN A 97 -17.83 -2.47 -23.21
C GLN A 97 -17.61 -3.43 -24.39
N TRP A 98 -17.63 -4.75 -24.16
CA TRP A 98 -17.55 -5.76 -25.22
C TRP A 98 -18.57 -6.90 -25.06
N LEU A 99 -19.82 -6.53 -24.73
CA LEU A 99 -21.04 -7.29 -25.05
C LEU A 99 -22.06 -6.30 -25.61
#